data_AF-A0A8T6MQU1-F1
#
_entry.id   AF-A0A8T6MQU1-F1
#
_cell.length_a   1.000
_cell.length_b   1.000
_cell.length_c   1.000
_cell.angle_alpha   90.00
_cell.angle_beta   90.00
_cell.angle_gamma   90.00
#
_symmetry.space_group_name_H-M   'P 1'
#
loop_
_entity.id
_entity.type
_entity.pdbx_description
1 polymer ?
#
loop_
_entity_poly.entity_id
_entity_poly.type
_entity_poly.pdbx_seq_one_letter_code
_entity_poly.pdbx_strand_id
1 'polypeptide(L)'
;PDGQELSELFSRANLRAGAIMSLVGKSGLRPEVLGNHNAIDGLMIKDLPDLVVKDLASFASKPPRIVVRKTLSKTRNEYFTFLTEFGATRLLAYLNERLVSGETLLPDSPVIAPFSRYVRFRGENEGRKFVETITIRKDIQNAMRPRFTWRPYVLRAFFDTQLLIAESRGKIAHDFRVFFMGHKGSMEAKYTTNKGILPDLLVSEMRDAFGRSEEFLDLEKNNIGKQKEIAPERLGSLTQEEIAILQTLLEKMNAKTNAI
;
A
#
# COMPACT_ATOMS: atom_id res chain seq x y z
N PRO A 1 10.83 -0.34 10.40
CA PRO A 1 11.24 0.43 9.21
C PRO A 1 11.00 1.92 9.45
N ASP A 2 12.03 2.73 9.29
CA ASP A 2 11.87 4.20 9.21
C ASP A 2 11.50 4.64 7.78
N GLY A 3 11.25 5.94 7.59
CA GLY A 3 10.87 6.48 6.28
C GLY A 3 11.92 6.31 5.19
N GLN A 4 13.22 6.33 5.51
CA GLN A 4 14.29 6.19 4.52
C GLN A 4 14.37 4.73 4.07
N GLU A 5 14.33 3.80 5.01
CA GLU A 5 14.31 2.39 4.71
C GLU A 5 13.05 1.98 3.93
N LEU A 6 11.89 2.57 4.25
CA LEU A 6 10.66 2.35 3.47
C LEU A 6 10.79 2.87 2.04
N SER A 7 11.34 4.07 1.86
CA SER A 7 11.58 4.64 0.53
C SER A 7 12.51 3.75 -0.30
N GLU A 8 13.62 3.29 0.29
CA GLU A 8 14.55 2.36 -0.33
C GLU A 8 13.85 1.04 -0.69
N LEU A 9 13.09 0.47 0.24
CA LEU A 9 12.39 -0.80 0.05
C LEU A 9 11.37 -0.74 -1.10
N PHE A 10 10.53 0.30 -1.15
CA PHE A 10 9.55 0.48 -2.23
C PHE A 10 10.21 0.78 -3.57
N SER A 11 11.38 1.42 -3.59
CA SER A 11 12.14 1.68 -4.83
C SER A 11 12.75 0.41 -5.42
N ARG A 12 13.08 -0.58 -4.58
CA ARG A 12 13.60 -1.89 -5.00
C ARG A 12 12.50 -2.86 -5.47
N ALA A 13 11.25 -2.62 -5.08
CA ALA A 13 10.15 -3.53 -5.33
C ALA A 13 9.66 -3.41 -6.79
N ASN A 14 9.44 -4.56 -7.46
CA ASN A 14 8.67 -4.57 -8.70
C ASN A 14 7.19 -4.22 -8.43
N LEU A 15 6.40 -3.94 -9.47
CA LEU A 15 5.01 -3.48 -9.33
C LEU A 15 4.16 -4.40 -8.44
N ARG A 16 4.26 -5.73 -8.63
CA ARG A 16 3.51 -6.70 -7.83
C ARG A 16 3.94 -6.70 -6.36
N ALA A 17 5.25 -6.75 -6.11
CA ALA A 17 5.79 -6.71 -4.75
C ALA A 17 5.44 -5.39 -4.05
N GLY A 18 5.50 -4.27 -4.77
CA GLY A 18 5.07 -2.95 -4.30
C GLY A 18 3.59 -2.95 -3.89
N ALA A 19 2.70 -3.47 -4.75
CA ALA A 19 1.28 -3.60 -4.43
C ALA A 19 1.03 -4.50 -3.20
N ILE A 20 1.70 -5.66 -3.12
CA ILE A 20 1.62 -6.57 -1.97
C ILE A 20 2.07 -5.86 -0.69
N MET A 21 3.24 -5.21 -0.71
CA MET A 21 3.79 -4.50 0.43
C MET A 21 2.88 -3.36 0.86
N SER A 22 2.26 -2.64 -0.07
CA SER A 22 1.27 -1.60 0.22
C SER A 22 0.03 -2.19 0.90
N LEU A 23 -0.53 -3.28 0.38
CA LEU A 23 -1.68 -3.94 1.00
C LEU A 23 -1.39 -4.45 2.42
N VAL A 24 -0.17 -4.93 2.68
CA VAL A 24 0.22 -5.39 4.02
C VAL A 24 0.56 -4.22 4.95
N GLY A 25 1.41 -3.30 4.51
CA GLY A 25 2.00 -2.26 5.35
C GLY A 25 1.23 -0.94 5.40
N LYS A 26 0.34 -0.69 4.45
CA LYS A 26 -0.44 0.55 4.33
C LYS A 26 -1.95 0.34 4.49
N SER A 27 -2.41 -0.91 4.56
CA SER A 27 -3.79 -1.23 4.95
C SER A 27 -3.90 -2.27 6.07
N GLY A 28 -2.77 -2.77 6.57
CA GLY A 28 -2.79 -3.73 7.67
C GLY A 28 -3.45 -5.05 7.31
N LEU A 29 -3.36 -5.51 6.05
CA LEU A 29 -3.87 -6.83 5.68
C LEU A 29 -2.91 -7.94 6.13
N ARG A 30 -3.45 -9.15 6.32
CA ARG A 30 -2.62 -10.34 6.49
C ARG A 30 -2.21 -10.85 5.11
N PRO A 31 -1.00 -11.42 4.93
CA PRO A 31 -0.62 -12.06 3.67
C PRO A 31 -1.66 -13.08 3.18
N GLU A 32 -2.27 -13.82 4.09
CA GLU A 32 -3.30 -14.82 3.82
C GLU A 32 -4.60 -14.25 3.22
N VAL A 33 -4.86 -12.95 3.41
CA VAL A 33 -6.00 -12.26 2.78
C VAL A 33 -5.73 -12.06 1.30
N LEU A 34 -4.48 -11.82 0.90
CA LEU A 34 -4.12 -11.60 -0.50
C LEU A 34 -4.21 -12.90 -1.31
N GLY A 35 -3.91 -14.02 -0.66
CA GLY A 35 -4.12 -15.35 -1.18
C GLY A 35 -3.86 -16.38 -0.08
N ASN A 36 -4.78 -17.33 0.07
CA ASN A 36 -4.74 -18.28 1.16
C ASN A 36 -3.70 -19.39 0.94
N HIS A 37 -3.50 -20.25 1.95
CA HIS A 37 -2.43 -21.25 1.93
C HIS A 37 -2.51 -22.22 0.75
N ASN A 38 -3.72 -22.50 0.25
CA ASN A 38 -3.95 -23.46 -0.82
C ASN A 38 -4.32 -22.76 -2.16
N ALA A 39 -4.19 -21.44 -2.26
CA ALA A 39 -4.54 -20.67 -3.47
C ALA A 39 -5.99 -20.90 -3.98
N ILE A 40 -6.92 -21.24 -3.08
CA ILE A 40 -8.34 -21.46 -3.41
C ILE A 40 -9.15 -20.16 -3.30
N ASP A 41 -8.72 -19.24 -2.44
CA ASP A 41 -9.37 -17.95 -2.21
C ASP A 41 -8.31 -16.87 -1.93
N GLY A 42 -8.66 -15.61 -2.16
CA GLY A 42 -7.82 -14.44 -1.95
C GLY A 42 -8.58 -13.16 -2.25
N LEU A 43 -7.96 -12.00 -2.02
CA LEU A 43 -8.59 -10.71 -2.25
C LEU A 43 -8.95 -10.54 -3.73
N MET A 44 -10.21 -10.19 -4.01
CA MET A 44 -10.74 -10.02 -5.37
C MET A 44 -11.02 -8.55 -5.70
N ILE A 45 -11.15 -8.22 -6.98
CA ILE A 45 -11.48 -6.86 -7.45
C ILE A 45 -12.76 -6.33 -6.79
N LYS A 46 -13.80 -7.15 -6.65
CA LYS A 46 -15.06 -6.79 -5.97
C LYS A 46 -14.90 -6.46 -4.48
N ASP A 47 -13.81 -6.90 -3.86
CA ASP A 47 -13.50 -6.59 -2.46
C ASP A 47 -12.93 -5.15 -2.31
N LEU A 48 -12.73 -4.44 -3.43
CA LEU A 48 -12.31 -3.03 -3.50
C LEU A 48 -13.49 -2.18 -4.01
N PRO A 49 -14.49 -1.85 -3.17
CA PRO A 49 -15.73 -1.20 -3.63
C PRO A 49 -15.53 0.21 -4.21
N ASP A 50 -14.45 0.89 -3.84
CA ASP A 50 -14.12 2.21 -4.38
C ASP A 50 -13.36 2.13 -5.72
N LEU A 51 -12.97 0.93 -6.18
CA LEU A 51 -12.20 0.73 -7.41
C LEU A 51 -13.12 0.79 -8.64
N VAL A 52 -12.80 1.67 -9.57
CA VAL A 52 -13.46 1.81 -10.86
C VAL A 52 -12.49 1.39 -11.96
N VAL A 53 -12.86 0.37 -12.73
CA VAL A 53 -12.10 -0.12 -13.88
C VAL A 53 -12.81 0.32 -15.16
N LYS A 54 -12.18 1.23 -15.90
CA LYS A 54 -12.56 1.62 -17.27
C LYS A 54 -11.40 1.23 -18.21
N ASP A 55 -10.78 2.19 -18.88
CA ASP A 55 -9.53 1.98 -19.62
C ASP A 55 -8.35 1.77 -18.66
N LEU A 56 -8.32 2.57 -17.58
CA LEU A 56 -7.41 2.42 -16.46
C LEU A 56 -8.21 2.31 -15.16
N ALA A 57 -7.62 1.66 -14.17
CA ALA A 57 -8.13 1.56 -12.83
C ALA A 57 -7.90 2.88 -12.06
N SER A 58 -8.91 3.28 -11.28
CA SER A 58 -8.88 4.46 -10.41
C SER A 58 -9.75 4.23 -9.17
N PHE A 59 -9.50 4.99 -8.09
CA PHE A 59 -10.35 4.94 -6.90
C PHE A 59 -11.27 6.16 -6.84
N ALA A 60 -12.58 5.93 -6.65
CA ALA A 60 -13.59 6.97 -6.56
C ALA A 60 -13.55 7.75 -5.23
N SER A 61 -13.06 7.10 -4.17
CA SER A 61 -12.99 7.65 -2.82
C SER A 61 -11.59 7.50 -2.26
N LYS A 62 -11.15 8.46 -1.45
CA LYS A 62 -9.86 8.44 -0.74
C LYS A 62 -10.10 8.62 0.77
N PRO A 63 -9.41 7.88 1.65
CA PRO A 63 -8.62 6.67 1.38
C PRO A 63 -9.54 5.52 0.91
N PRO A 64 -9.18 4.72 -0.11
CA PRO A 64 -10.04 3.66 -0.63
C PRO A 64 -10.25 2.51 0.37
N ARG A 65 -11.48 2.00 0.42
CA ARG A 65 -11.89 0.90 1.29
C ARG A 65 -11.52 -0.46 0.70
N ILE A 66 -11.11 -1.38 1.57
CA ILE A 66 -10.87 -2.80 1.26
C ILE A 66 -11.70 -3.66 2.20
N VAL A 67 -12.57 -4.50 1.64
CA VAL A 67 -13.40 -5.44 2.38
C VAL A 67 -12.69 -6.78 2.52
N VAL A 68 -12.65 -7.33 3.72
CA VAL A 68 -12.09 -8.65 4.00
C VAL A 68 -13.22 -9.61 4.34
N ARG A 69 -13.54 -10.48 3.37
CA ARG A 69 -14.60 -11.49 3.48
C ARG A 69 -14.37 -12.44 4.66
N LYS A 70 -15.47 -12.99 5.20
CA LYS A 70 -15.44 -13.98 6.30
C LYS A 70 -14.51 -15.17 6.02
N THR A 71 -14.41 -15.61 4.76
CA THR A 71 -13.55 -16.74 4.34
C THR A 71 -12.06 -16.46 4.48
N LEU A 72 -11.65 -15.18 4.42
CA LEU A 72 -10.26 -14.73 4.53
C LEU A 72 -9.92 -14.22 5.92
N SER A 73 -10.92 -13.99 6.76
CA SER A 73 -10.76 -13.48 8.12
C SER A 73 -10.41 -14.60 9.10
N LYS A 74 -9.33 -14.40 9.89
CA LYS A 74 -8.95 -15.34 10.95
C LYS A 74 -10.03 -15.51 12.02
N THR A 75 -10.81 -14.46 12.26
CA THR A 75 -11.91 -14.48 13.25
C THR A 75 -13.23 -14.94 12.63
N ARG A 76 -13.25 -15.28 11.33
CA ARG A 76 -14.45 -15.63 10.54
C ARG A 76 -15.52 -14.54 10.49
N ASN A 77 -15.16 -13.32 10.83
CA ASN A 77 -16.00 -12.14 10.72
C ASN A 77 -15.53 -11.27 9.55
N GLU A 78 -16.48 -10.73 8.80
CA GLU A 78 -16.19 -9.73 7.79
C GLU A 78 -15.79 -8.43 8.48
N TYR A 79 -14.80 -7.76 7.93
CA TYR A 79 -14.39 -6.43 8.35
C TYR A 79 -13.86 -5.67 7.15
N PHE A 80 -13.57 -4.39 7.31
CA PHE A 80 -12.87 -3.62 6.28
C PHE A 80 -11.70 -2.85 6.88
N THR A 81 -10.83 -2.42 6.00
CA THR A 81 -9.76 -1.47 6.28
C THR A 81 -9.72 -0.45 5.15
N PHE A 82 -8.84 0.53 5.25
CA PHE A 82 -8.54 1.45 4.17
C PHE A 82 -7.10 1.32 3.73
N LEU A 83 -6.79 1.81 2.54
CA LEU A 83 -5.45 1.83 1.99
C LEU A 83 -5.00 3.28 1.85
N THR A 84 -3.80 3.60 2.31
CA THR A 84 -3.27 4.97 2.20
C THR A 84 -3.19 5.43 0.75
N GLU A 85 -3.13 6.73 0.50
CA GLU A 85 -2.96 7.26 -0.85
C GLU A 85 -1.68 6.76 -1.54
N PHE A 86 -0.56 6.65 -0.80
CA PHE A 86 0.66 6.05 -1.36
C PHE A 86 0.43 4.58 -1.74
N GLY A 87 -0.20 3.83 -0.83
CA GLY A 87 -0.52 2.43 -1.06
C GLY A 87 -1.44 2.23 -2.27
N ALA A 88 -2.45 3.08 -2.40
CA ALA A 88 -3.39 3.10 -3.51
C ALA A 88 -2.66 3.37 -4.83
N THR A 89 -1.73 4.32 -4.85
CA THR A 89 -0.91 4.62 -6.04
C THR A 89 -0.12 3.40 -6.51
N ARG A 90 0.52 2.66 -5.58
CA ARG A 90 1.27 1.45 -5.90
C ARG A 90 0.38 0.31 -6.40
N LEU A 91 -0.79 0.15 -5.79
CA LEU A 91 -1.77 -0.84 -6.23
C LEU A 91 -2.30 -0.51 -7.63
N LEU A 92 -2.69 0.74 -7.89
CA LEU A 92 -3.16 1.18 -9.21
C LEU A 92 -2.09 0.98 -10.28
N ALA A 93 -0.82 1.30 -10.01
CA ALA A 93 0.27 1.05 -10.96
C ALA A 93 0.36 -0.43 -11.38
N TYR A 94 0.19 -1.35 -10.42
CA TYR A 94 0.17 -2.78 -10.70
C TYR A 94 -1.09 -3.23 -11.47
N LEU A 95 -2.28 -2.74 -11.10
CA LEU A 95 -3.52 -3.09 -11.80
C LEU A 95 -3.56 -2.52 -13.22
N ASN A 96 -3.05 -1.30 -13.42
CA ASN A 96 -2.96 -0.66 -14.72
C ASN A 96 -1.98 -1.38 -15.63
N GLU A 97 -0.84 -1.85 -15.11
CA GLU A 97 0.08 -2.70 -15.88
C GLU A 97 -0.60 -3.97 -16.38
N ARG A 98 -1.50 -4.57 -15.59
CA ARG A 98 -2.29 -5.74 -15.99
C ARG A 98 -3.28 -5.40 -17.10
N LEU A 99 -4.01 -4.30 -16.97
CA LEU A 99 -4.95 -3.81 -17.99
C LEU A 99 -4.23 -3.51 -19.31
N VAL A 100 -3.10 -2.78 -19.26
CA VAL A 100 -2.27 -2.44 -20.43
C VAL A 100 -1.67 -3.69 -21.08
N SER A 101 -1.39 -4.74 -20.29
CA SER A 101 -0.96 -6.05 -20.79
C SER A 101 -2.09 -6.87 -21.45
N GLY A 102 -3.31 -6.33 -21.54
CA GLY A 102 -4.47 -6.97 -22.16
C GLY A 102 -5.29 -7.85 -21.21
N GLU A 103 -5.01 -7.85 -19.90
CA GLU A 103 -5.80 -8.60 -18.93
C GLU A 103 -7.14 -7.88 -18.67
N THR A 104 -8.26 -8.63 -18.71
CA THR A 104 -9.57 -8.10 -18.29
C THR A 104 -9.79 -8.34 -16.80
N LEU A 105 -9.92 -7.27 -16.03
CA LEU A 105 -10.16 -7.34 -14.59
C LEU A 105 -11.67 -7.44 -14.30
N LEU A 106 -12.16 -8.66 -14.07
CA LEU A 106 -13.53 -8.94 -13.67
C LEU A 106 -13.71 -8.78 -12.15
N PRO A 107 -14.95 -8.66 -11.64
CA PRO A 107 -15.20 -8.53 -10.20
C PRO A 107 -14.61 -9.68 -9.36
N ASP A 108 -14.52 -10.88 -9.91
CA ASP A 108 -13.98 -12.04 -9.24
C ASP A 108 -12.46 -12.21 -9.49
N SER A 109 -11.83 -11.41 -10.36
CA SER A 109 -10.39 -11.46 -10.62
C SER A 109 -9.60 -11.23 -9.34
N PRO A 110 -8.45 -11.91 -9.16
CA PRO A 110 -7.60 -11.70 -8.00
C PRO A 110 -6.99 -10.29 -8.03
N VAL A 111 -6.93 -9.63 -6.88
CA VAL A 111 -6.20 -8.35 -6.75
C VAL A 111 -4.72 -8.58 -6.99
N ILE A 112 -4.14 -9.63 -6.39
CA ILE A 112 -2.78 -10.08 -6.67
C ILE A 112 -2.85 -11.36 -7.48
N ALA A 113 -2.61 -11.25 -8.78
CA ALA A 113 -2.60 -12.38 -9.67
C ALA A 113 -1.32 -13.22 -9.53
N PRO A 114 -1.40 -14.54 -9.79
CA PRO A 114 -0.24 -15.33 -10.16
C PRO A 114 0.57 -14.62 -11.25
N PHE A 115 1.91 -14.74 -11.23
CA PHE A 115 2.74 -14.08 -12.25
C PHE A 115 2.40 -14.69 -13.62
N SER A 116 1.54 -14.03 -14.39
CA SER A 116 1.09 -14.51 -15.70
C SER A 116 1.10 -13.41 -16.77
N ARG A 117 2.27 -12.84 -17.06
CA ARG A 117 2.70 -12.84 -18.48
C ARG A 117 3.10 -14.26 -18.92
N TYR A 118 3.34 -15.15 -17.95
CA TYR A 118 3.84 -16.51 -18.07
C TYR A 118 2.78 -17.50 -17.63
N VAL A 119 2.27 -18.24 -18.59
CA VAL A 119 1.82 -19.60 -18.40
C VAL A 119 2.95 -20.39 -17.70
N ARG A 120 3.01 -20.36 -16.37
CA ARG A 120 3.71 -21.40 -15.61
C ARG A 120 2.68 -22.37 -15.09
N PHE A 121 2.21 -23.18 -16.02
CA PHE A 121 1.70 -24.51 -15.75
C PHE A 121 2.84 -25.35 -15.18
N ARG A 122 2.91 -25.49 -13.85
CA ARG A 122 3.74 -26.53 -13.24
C ARG A 122 3.06 -27.08 -12.00
N GLY A 123 2.75 -28.36 -12.04
CA GLY A 123 2.23 -29.15 -10.92
C GLY A 123 0.78 -28.81 -10.57
N GLU A 124 0.41 -29.03 -9.31
CA GLU A 124 -0.96 -28.98 -8.80
C GLU A 124 -1.61 -27.57 -8.75
N ASN A 125 -0.87 -26.54 -9.15
CA ASN A 125 -1.30 -25.13 -9.14
C ASN A 125 -1.74 -24.61 -10.52
N GLU A 126 -1.76 -25.50 -11.53
CA GLU A 126 -2.28 -25.22 -12.86
C GLU A 126 -3.77 -24.80 -12.80
N GLY A 127 -4.09 -23.66 -13.42
CA GLY A 127 -5.43 -23.09 -13.44
C GLY A 127 -5.90 -22.40 -12.14
N ARG A 128 -5.05 -22.31 -11.09
CA ARG A 128 -5.43 -21.61 -9.86
C ARG A 128 -5.48 -20.10 -10.07
N LYS A 129 -6.57 -19.50 -9.60
CA LYS A 129 -6.83 -18.06 -9.71
C LYS A 129 -6.01 -17.21 -8.75
N PHE A 130 -5.68 -17.73 -7.58
CA PHE A 130 -5.00 -16.98 -6.52
C PHE A 130 -3.55 -17.44 -6.33
N VAL A 131 -2.75 -16.58 -5.71
CA VAL A 131 -1.40 -16.94 -5.26
C VAL A 131 -1.45 -17.55 -3.86
N GLU A 132 -0.56 -18.48 -3.56
CA GLU A 132 -0.43 -19.00 -2.20
C GLU A 132 0.18 -17.94 -1.26
N THR A 133 -0.20 -17.99 0.02
CA THR A 133 0.39 -17.15 1.08
C THR A 133 1.92 -17.19 1.06
N ILE A 134 2.52 -18.35 0.79
CA ILE A 134 3.98 -18.50 0.77
C ILE A 134 4.62 -17.69 -0.36
N THR A 135 3.95 -17.58 -1.51
CA THR A 135 4.39 -16.78 -2.66
C THR A 135 4.29 -15.29 -2.36
N ILE A 136 3.19 -14.85 -1.75
CA ILE A 136 3.04 -13.47 -1.25
C ILE A 136 4.20 -13.10 -0.33
N ARG A 137 4.51 -13.97 0.64
CA ARG A 137 5.61 -13.75 1.59
C ARG A 137 6.98 -13.73 0.89
N LYS A 138 7.18 -14.59 -0.11
CA LYS A 138 8.42 -14.62 -0.92
C LYS A 138 8.60 -13.33 -1.72
N ASP A 139 7.55 -12.76 -2.32
CA ASP A 139 7.65 -11.47 -3.03
C ASP A 139 8.13 -10.35 -2.11
N ILE A 140 7.56 -10.25 -0.91
CA ILE A 140 7.99 -9.29 0.10
C ILE A 140 9.45 -9.55 0.50
N GLN A 141 9.80 -10.81 0.75
CA GLN A 141 11.16 -11.19 1.13
C GLN A 141 12.19 -10.84 0.04
N ASN A 142 11.85 -11.05 -1.23
CA ASN A 142 12.73 -10.74 -2.35
C ASN A 142 12.98 -9.24 -2.48
N ALA A 143 11.97 -8.40 -2.23
CA ALA A 143 12.15 -6.94 -2.20
C ALA A 143 13.05 -6.49 -1.03
N MET A 144 12.94 -7.16 0.13
CA MET A 144 13.76 -6.87 1.31
C MET A 144 15.22 -7.30 1.12
N ARG A 145 15.47 -8.45 0.50
CA ARG A 145 16.82 -9.04 0.44
C ARG A 145 17.69 -8.45 -0.68
N PRO A 146 19.03 -8.54 -0.55
CA PRO A 146 19.78 -8.91 0.65
C PRO A 146 19.87 -7.77 1.69
N ARG A 147 19.47 -6.55 1.31
CA ARG A 147 19.66 -5.31 2.08
C ARG A 147 19.05 -5.33 3.49
N PHE A 148 17.83 -5.87 3.62
CA PHE A 148 17.09 -5.93 4.87
C PHE A 148 16.91 -7.39 5.27
N THR A 149 17.27 -7.72 6.51
CA THR A 149 17.15 -9.08 7.05
C THR A 149 15.80 -9.36 7.70
N TRP A 150 14.82 -8.49 7.47
CA TRP A 150 13.50 -8.55 8.10
C TRP A 150 12.68 -9.76 7.65
N ARG A 151 11.66 -10.05 8.48
CA ARG A 151 10.61 -11.03 8.18
C ARG A 151 9.47 -10.31 7.43
N PRO A 152 8.77 -10.96 6.49
CA PRO A 152 7.67 -10.33 5.74
C PRO A 152 6.58 -9.67 6.61
N TYR A 153 6.33 -10.19 7.82
CA TYR A 153 5.36 -9.63 8.78
C TYR A 153 5.75 -8.25 9.35
N VAL A 154 6.98 -7.78 9.14
CA VAL A 154 7.44 -6.48 9.66
C VAL A 154 6.58 -5.32 9.16
N LEU A 155 6.05 -5.40 7.93
CA LEU A 155 5.22 -4.34 7.36
C LEU A 155 3.85 -4.25 8.05
N ARG A 156 3.26 -5.40 8.40
CA ARG A 156 2.01 -5.43 9.18
C ARG A 156 2.23 -4.92 10.60
N ALA A 157 3.35 -5.29 11.23
CA ALA A 157 3.71 -4.80 12.56
C ALA A 157 3.95 -3.27 12.55
N PHE A 158 4.61 -2.77 11.49
CA PHE A 158 4.78 -1.34 11.25
C PHE A 158 3.42 -0.63 11.22
N PHE A 159 2.46 -1.11 10.41
CA PHE A 159 1.12 -0.54 10.33
C PHE A 159 0.44 -0.42 11.72
N ASP A 160 0.45 -1.50 12.50
CA ASP A 160 -0.16 -1.53 13.84
C ASP A 160 0.51 -0.52 14.79
N THR A 161 1.85 -0.47 14.77
CA THR A 161 2.62 0.47 15.59
C THR A 161 2.35 1.93 15.18
N GLN A 162 2.26 2.22 13.88
CA GLN A 162 1.97 3.58 13.41
C GLN A 162 0.55 4.02 13.77
N LEU A 163 -0.44 3.13 13.69
CA LEU A 163 -1.78 3.46 14.16
C LEU A 163 -1.87 3.59 15.69
N LEU A 164 -1.07 2.84 16.46
CA LEU A 164 -0.92 3.05 17.90
C LEU A 164 -0.36 4.45 18.21
N ILE A 165 0.62 4.93 17.42
CA ILE A 165 1.13 6.29 17.54
C ILE A 165 0.04 7.31 17.18
N ALA A 166 -0.68 7.11 16.08
CA ALA A 166 -1.79 7.98 15.67
C ALA A 166 -2.89 8.06 16.76
N GLU A 167 -3.19 6.94 17.43
CA GLU A 167 -4.12 6.88 18.56
C GLU A 167 -3.63 7.72 19.74
N SER A 168 -2.37 7.59 20.14
CA SER A 168 -1.79 8.43 21.21
C SER A 168 -1.78 9.93 20.87
N ARG A 169 -1.88 10.27 19.59
CA ARG A 169 -2.00 11.66 19.08
C ARG A 169 -3.46 12.09 18.86
N GLY A 170 -4.44 11.28 19.27
CA GLY A 170 -5.87 11.59 19.15
C GLY A 170 -6.41 11.57 17.72
N LYS A 171 -5.70 10.95 16.77
CA LYS A 171 -6.08 10.92 15.35
C LYS A 171 -7.07 9.80 15.03
N ILE A 172 -7.01 8.70 15.77
CA ILE A 172 -7.84 7.51 15.57
C ILE A 172 -8.23 6.90 16.92
N ALA A 173 -9.46 6.38 17.01
CA ALA A 173 -9.93 5.67 18.19
C ALA A 173 -9.35 4.24 18.25
N HIS A 174 -9.18 3.73 19.47
CA HIS A 174 -8.71 2.37 19.72
C HIS A 174 -9.47 1.30 18.94
N ASP A 175 -10.80 1.37 19.01
CA ASP A 175 -11.68 0.40 18.35
C ASP A 175 -11.53 0.41 16.83
N PHE A 176 -11.21 1.56 16.22
CA PHE A 176 -10.98 1.65 14.78
C PHE A 176 -9.68 0.95 14.40
N ARG A 177 -8.59 1.18 15.15
CA ARG A 177 -7.31 0.47 14.95
C ARG A 177 -7.49 -1.05 15.08
N VAL A 178 -8.15 -1.50 16.15
CA VAL A 178 -8.42 -2.92 16.41
C VAL A 178 -9.27 -3.54 15.30
N PHE A 179 -10.28 -2.81 14.81
CA PHE A 179 -11.12 -3.22 13.69
C PHE A 179 -10.33 -3.35 12.38
N PHE A 180 -9.52 -2.36 12.00
CA PHE A 180 -8.71 -2.40 10.78
C PHE A 180 -7.70 -3.56 10.78
N MET A 181 -7.23 -3.96 11.96
CA MET A 181 -6.37 -5.13 12.12
C MET A 181 -7.11 -6.48 11.99
N GLY A 182 -8.45 -6.48 11.89
CA GLY A 182 -9.24 -7.71 11.85
C GLY A 182 -9.10 -8.52 13.14
N HIS A 183 -8.94 -7.83 14.28
CA HIS A 183 -8.85 -8.44 15.60
C HIS A 183 -10.26 -8.59 16.20
N LYS A 184 -10.43 -9.59 17.07
CA LYS A 184 -11.64 -9.70 17.87
C LYS A 184 -11.60 -8.57 18.89
N GLY A 185 -12.38 -7.52 18.66
CA GLY A 185 -12.46 -6.38 19.57
C GLY A 185 -12.99 -6.76 20.95
N SER A 186 -13.16 -5.74 21.81
CA SER A 186 -13.77 -5.91 23.13
C SER A 186 -15.22 -6.45 23.02
N MET A 187 -15.81 -6.83 24.15
CA MET A 187 -17.23 -7.25 24.19
C MET A 187 -18.17 -6.14 23.66
N GLU A 188 -17.77 -4.88 23.78
CA GLU A 188 -18.48 -3.69 23.29
C GLU A 188 -18.39 -3.53 21.76
N ALA A 189 -17.30 -4.00 21.14
CA ALA A 189 -17.18 -4.06 19.68
C ALA A 189 -18.27 -4.94 19.05
N LYS A 190 -18.91 -5.83 19.81
CA LYS A 190 -20.10 -6.59 19.37
C LYS A 190 -21.31 -5.68 19.08
N TYR A 191 -21.38 -4.52 19.73
CA TYR A 191 -22.49 -3.57 19.66
C TYR A 191 -22.20 -2.34 18.78
N THR A 192 -20.94 -2.11 18.40
CA THR A 192 -20.51 -0.99 17.54
C THR A 192 -20.03 -1.46 16.17
N THR A 193 -18.86 -2.11 16.07
CA THR A 193 -18.15 -2.40 14.81
C THR A 193 -18.42 -3.80 14.21
N ASN A 194 -18.99 -4.74 14.96
CA ASN A 194 -19.34 -6.09 14.48
C ASN A 194 -20.80 -6.26 14.03
N LYS A 195 -21.56 -5.17 13.85
CA LYS A 195 -22.87 -5.28 13.18
C LYS A 195 -22.63 -5.69 11.73
N GLY A 196 -23.42 -6.65 11.23
CA GLY A 196 -23.26 -7.18 9.87
C GLY A 196 -23.29 -6.11 8.76
N ILE A 197 -23.85 -4.93 9.05
CA ILE A 197 -23.76 -3.72 8.25
C ILE A 197 -23.47 -2.56 9.22
N LEU A 198 -22.38 -1.83 9.00
CA LEU A 198 -22.06 -0.62 9.77
C LEU A 198 -22.83 0.57 9.20
N PRO A 199 -23.36 1.49 10.03
CA PRO A 199 -23.98 2.72 9.53
C PRO A 199 -22.99 3.53 8.68
N ASP A 200 -23.44 4.12 7.58
CA ASP A 200 -22.58 4.87 6.66
C ASP A 200 -21.85 6.02 7.35
N LEU A 201 -22.50 6.69 8.31
CA LEU A 201 -21.88 7.71 9.14
C LEU A 201 -20.63 7.17 9.87
N LEU A 202 -20.73 5.99 10.48
CA LEU A 202 -19.60 5.38 11.17
C LEU A 202 -18.50 4.99 10.19
N VAL A 203 -18.85 4.48 9.01
CA VAL A 203 -17.85 4.18 7.95
C VAL A 203 -17.13 5.46 7.50
N SER A 204 -17.84 6.58 7.38
CA SER A 204 -17.25 7.89 7.06
C SER A 204 -16.28 8.34 8.15
N GLU A 205 -16.70 8.30 9.42
CA GLU A 205 -15.83 8.65 10.56
C GLU A 205 -14.57 7.77 10.61
N MET A 206 -14.71 6.47 10.34
CA MET A 206 -13.58 5.55 10.26
C MET A 206 -12.64 5.90 9.09
N ARG A 207 -13.19 6.30 7.93
CA ARG A 207 -12.43 6.74 6.76
C ARG A 207 -11.66 8.02 7.07
N ASP A 208 -12.29 9.00 7.70
CA ASP A 208 -11.68 10.29 8.06
C ASP A 208 -10.60 10.12 9.14
N ALA A 209 -10.84 9.28 10.15
CA ALA A 209 -9.83 8.93 11.15
C ALA A 209 -8.62 8.21 10.54
N PHE A 210 -8.85 7.31 9.59
CA PHE A 210 -7.75 6.67 8.84
C PHE A 210 -6.99 7.69 7.98
N GLY A 211 -7.70 8.56 7.26
CA GLY A 211 -7.11 9.62 6.44
C GLY A 211 -6.19 10.55 7.23
N ARG A 212 -6.64 10.97 8.43
CA ARG A 212 -5.81 11.75 9.38
C ARG A 212 -4.58 11.00 9.89
N SER A 213 -4.57 9.67 9.79
CA SER A 213 -3.47 8.82 10.26
C SER A 213 -2.46 8.48 9.15
N GLU A 214 -2.71 8.87 7.89
CA GLU A 214 -1.81 8.58 6.76
C GLU A 214 -0.40 9.17 6.95
N GLU A 215 -0.27 10.30 7.65
CA GLU A 215 1.02 10.94 7.92
C GLU A 215 2.01 10.03 8.69
N PHE A 216 1.49 9.09 9.49
CA PHE A 216 2.28 8.09 10.21
C PHE A 216 2.52 6.83 9.37
N LEU A 217 1.61 6.53 8.44
CA LEU A 217 1.69 5.34 7.61
C LEU A 217 2.60 5.55 6.40
N ASP A 218 2.63 6.73 5.79
CA ASP A 218 3.38 7.06 4.57
C ASP A 218 4.69 7.83 4.85
N LEU A 219 5.48 7.38 5.84
CA LEU A 219 6.72 8.07 6.27
C LEU A 219 7.73 8.33 5.15
N GLU A 220 7.71 7.52 4.10
CA GLU A 220 8.54 7.68 2.90
C GLU A 220 8.24 8.97 2.12
N LYS A 221 7.01 9.50 2.18
CA LYS A 221 6.65 10.78 1.55
C LYS A 221 7.38 11.95 2.21
N ASN A 222 7.58 11.89 3.52
CA ASN A 222 8.20 12.97 4.30
C ASN A 222 9.69 13.17 3.94
N ASN A 223 10.36 12.14 3.41
CA ASN A 223 11.75 12.25 2.96
C ASN A 223 11.89 12.98 1.62
N ILE A 224 10.89 12.88 0.74
CA ILE A 224 10.86 13.62 -0.53
C ILE A 224 10.69 15.12 -0.25
N GLY A 225 9.88 15.47 0.75
CA GLY A 225 9.74 16.85 1.25
C GLY A 225 11.04 17.40 1.84
N LYS A 226 11.73 16.63 2.68
CA LYS A 226 13.03 17.04 3.25
C LYS A 226 14.11 17.24 2.21
N GLN A 227 14.16 16.44 1.13
CA GLN A 227 15.11 16.70 0.03
C GLN A 227 14.81 18.01 -0.72
N LYS A 228 13.53 18.42 -0.79
CA LYS A 228 13.15 19.74 -1.32
C LYS A 228 13.46 20.89 -0.37
N GLU A 229 13.41 20.67 0.95
CA GLU A 229 13.79 21.68 1.96
C GLU A 229 15.31 21.80 2.16
N ILE A 230 16.09 20.74 1.90
CA ILE A 230 17.57 20.82 1.90
C ILE A 230 18.08 21.67 0.74
N ALA A 231 17.34 21.79 -0.37
CA ALA A 231 17.74 22.60 -1.52
C ALA A 231 17.87 24.12 -1.20
N PRO A 232 16.89 24.79 -0.57
CA PRO A 232 17.02 26.21 -0.23
C PRO A 232 18.07 26.47 0.86
N GLU A 233 18.20 25.61 1.87
CA GLU A 233 19.23 25.78 2.92
C GLU A 233 20.65 25.60 2.37
N ARG A 234 20.88 24.62 1.48
CA ARG A 234 22.17 24.44 0.81
C ARG A 234 22.52 25.59 -0.13
N LEU A 235 21.54 26.20 -0.81
CA LEU A 235 21.78 27.38 -1.65
C LEU A 235 22.32 28.57 -0.84
N GLY A 236 21.88 28.72 0.41
CA GLY A 236 22.34 29.78 1.32
C GLY A 236 23.75 29.55 1.90
N SER A 237 24.28 28.32 1.84
CA SER A 237 25.60 27.96 2.37
C SER A 237 26.68 27.76 1.30
N LEU A 238 26.39 28.06 0.03
CA LEU A 238 27.35 27.93 -1.06
C LEU A 238 28.46 28.97 -0.93
N THR A 239 29.70 28.54 -1.15
CA THR A 239 30.84 29.44 -1.26
C THR A 239 30.77 30.27 -2.54
N GLN A 240 31.48 31.40 -2.59
CA GLN A 240 31.49 32.23 -3.81
C GLN A 240 32.02 31.49 -5.04
N GLU A 241 32.94 30.53 -4.85
CA GLU A 241 33.48 29.69 -5.92
C GLU A 241 32.42 28.76 -6.51
N GLU A 242 31.61 28.13 -5.65
CA GLU A 242 30.52 27.24 -6.08
C GLU A 242 29.39 28.01 -6.79
N ILE A 243 29.10 29.24 -6.34
CA ILE A 243 28.14 30.12 -6.99
C ILE A 243 28.62 30.51 -8.41
N ALA A 244 29.90 30.84 -8.56
CA ALA A 244 30.48 31.18 -9.86
C ALA A 244 30.41 30.00 -10.86
N ILE A 245 30.66 28.78 -10.38
CA ILE A 245 30.53 27.56 -11.20
C ILE A 245 29.09 27.36 -11.65
N LEU A 246 28.11 27.53 -10.74
CA LEU A 246 26.69 27.40 -11.06
C LEU A 246 26.21 28.45 -12.07
N GLN A 247 26.66 29.70 -11.94
CA GLN A 247 26.36 30.77 -12.90
C GLN A 247 26.91 30.43 -14.29
N THR A 248 28.16 29.95 -14.36
CA THR A 248 28.79 29.54 -15.62
C THR A 248 28.05 28.37 -16.29
N LEU A 249 27.54 27.42 -15.51
CA LEU A 249 26.75 26.30 -16.02
C LEU A 249 25.38 26.76 -16.54
N LEU A 250 24.73 27.68 -15.83
CA LEU A 250 23.45 28.29 -16.23
C LEU A 250 23.58 29.08 -17.55
N GLU A 251 24.65 29.87 -17.70
CA GLU A 251 24.95 30.58 -18.94
C GLU A 251 25.16 29.63 -20.11
N LYS A 252 25.91 28.53 -19.90
CA LYS A 252 26.12 27.50 -20.93
C LYS A 252 24.81 26.78 -21.30
N MET A 253 23.93 26.55 -20.34
CA MET A 253 22.62 25.94 -20.61
C MET A 253 21.72 26.89 -21.42
N ASN A 254 21.65 28.17 -21.04
CA ASN A 254 20.86 29.17 -21.74
C ASN A 254 21.40 29.45 -23.16
N ALA A 255 22.71 29.45 -23.35
CA ALA A 255 23.33 29.55 -24.66
C ALA A 255 22.98 28.35 -25.56
N LYS A 256 22.80 27.16 -24.99
CA LYS A 256 22.38 25.96 -25.72
C LYS A 256 20.90 25.99 -26.10
N THR A 257 20.04 26.56 -25.25
CA THR A 257 18.60 26.72 -25.50
C THR A 257 18.31 27.78 -26.56
N ASN A 258 19.15 28.82 -26.67
CA ASN A 258 19.03 29.87 -27.70
C ASN A 258 19.68 29.50 -29.06
N ALA A 259 20.27 28.31 -29.17
CA ALA A 259 20.88 27.78 -30.40
C ALA A 259 20.02 26.69 -31.08
N ILE A 260 18.80 26.48 -30.58
CA ILE A 260 17.75 25.62 -31.14
C ILE A 260 16.58 26.53 -31.53
#